data_AF-A0A957EHG1-F1
#
_entry.id   AF-A0A957EHG1-F1
#
_cell.length_a   1.000
_cell.length_b   1.000
_cell.length_c   1.000
_cell.angle_alpha   90.00
_cell.angle_beta   90.00
_cell.angle_gamma   90.00
#
_symmetry.space_group_name_H-M   'P 1'
#
loop_
_entity.id
_entity.type
_entity.pdbx_description
1 polymer ?
#
loop_
_entity_poly.entity_id
_entity_poly.type
_entity_poly.pdbx_seq_one_letter_code
_entity_poly.pdbx_strand_id
1 'polypeptide(L)' 'MKQKWTLNAGTGMVLGIVIAALMSIVINLLTGSSSIWLWSIPFGLAVGLAIGAGYQANHEKTEKL' A
#
# COMPACT_ATOMS: atom_id res chain seq x y z
N MET A 1 0.69 -9.25 25.35
CA MET A 1 0.90 -7.90 24.78
C MET A 1 0.09 -7.79 23.50
N LYS A 2 -1.04 -7.08 23.48
CA LYS A 2 -1.84 -6.88 22.25
C LYS A 2 -1.11 -5.83 21.42
N GLN A 3 -0.30 -6.23 20.44
CA GLN A 3 0.29 -5.30 19.48
C GLN A 3 -0.87 -4.65 18.73
N LYS A 4 -1.20 -3.39 19.08
CA LYS A 4 -2.05 -2.55 18.24
C LYS A 4 -1.25 -2.24 16.99
N TRP A 5 -1.51 -2.96 15.92
CA TRP A 5 -1.07 -2.58 14.58
C TRP A 5 -1.76 -1.27 14.23
N THR A 6 -1.09 -0.16 14.51
CA THR A 6 -1.55 1.16 14.09
C THR A 6 -1.20 1.29 12.60
N LEU A 7 -2.22 1.12 11.76
CA LEU A 7 -2.15 1.47 10.35
C LEU A 7 -2.08 2.99 10.25
N ASN A 8 -0.85 3.52 10.23
CA ASN A 8 -0.57 4.91 9.91
C ASN A 8 -0.23 5.03 8.41
N ALA A 9 -0.17 6.26 7.90
CA ALA A 9 0.14 6.53 6.50
C ALA A 9 1.47 5.88 6.05
N GLY A 10 2.48 5.81 6.92
CA GLY A 10 3.76 5.17 6.64
C GLY A 10 3.65 3.65 6.49
N THR A 11 2.94 2.97 7.38
CA THR A 11 2.69 1.53 7.30
C THR A 11 1.87 1.18 6.06
N GLY A 12 0.86 2.00 5.73
CA GLY A 12 0.06 1.85 4.51
C GLY A 12 0.90 1.99 3.23
N MET A 13 1.80 2.97 3.20
CA MET A 13 2.75 3.17 2.10
C MET A 13 3.64 1.94 1.88
N VAL A 14 4.26 1.43 2.95
CA VAL A 14 5.16 0.28 2.88
C VAL A 14 4.41 -0.96 2.40
N LEU A 15 3.20 -1.22 2.93
CA LEU A 15 2.36 -2.31 2.44
C LEU A 15 1.99 -2.16 0.96
N GLY A 16 1.64 -0.94 0.53
CA GLY A 16 1.31 -0.66 -0.86
C GLY A 16 2.46 -0.94 -1.83
N ILE A 17 3.69 -0.55 -1.46
CA ILE A 17 4.90 -0.84 -2.26
C ILE A 17 5.14 -2.35 -2.34
N VAL A 18 5.04 -3.07 -1.23
CA VAL A 18 5.25 -4.54 -1.20
C VAL A 18 4.23 -5.26 -2.08
N ILE A 19 2.95 -4.88 -2.01
CA ILE A 19 1.89 -5.47 -2.83
C ILE A 19 2.12 -5.14 -4.32
N ALA A 20 2.50 -3.91 -4.64
CA ALA A 20 2.80 -3.51 -6.03
C ALA A 20 4.01 -4.26 -6.61
N ALA A 21 5.06 -4.48 -5.79
CA ALA A 21 6.21 -5.29 -6.18
C ALA A 21 5.80 -6.75 -6.45
N LEU A 22 4.97 -7.35 -5.58
CA LEU A 22 4.45 -8.71 -5.80
C LEU A 22 3.62 -8.81 -7.08
N MET A 23 2.71 -7.86 -7.33
CA MET A 23 1.95 -7.81 -8.58
C MET A 23 2.85 -7.63 -9.80
N SER A 24 3.94 -6.87 -9.68
CA SER A 24 4.87 -6.67 -10.79
C SER A 24 5.65 -7.91 -11.13
N ILE A 25 6.02 -8.71 -10.13
CA ILE A 25 6.65 -10.01 -10.34
C ILE A 25 5.69 -10.90 -11.13
N VAL A 26 4.42 -10.99 -10.72
CA VAL A 26 3.40 -11.79 -11.41
C VAL A 26 3.19 -11.31 -12.86
N ILE A 27 3.02 -10.00 -13.06
CA ILE A 27 2.77 -9.46 -14.40
C ILE A 27 4.01 -9.65 -15.29
N ASN A 28 5.22 -9.42 -14.78
CA ASN A 28 6.45 -9.65 -15.53
C ASN A 28 6.61 -11.12 -15.91
N LEU A 29 6.28 -12.06 -15.02
CA LEU A 29 6.28 -13.50 -15.33
C LEU A 29 5.27 -13.87 -16.44
N LEU A 30 4.11 -13.21 -16.47
CA LEU A 30 3.04 -13.50 -17.45
C LEU A 30 3.25 -12.82 -18.81
N THR A 31 3.82 -11.62 -18.83
CA THR A 31 3.94 -10.80 -20.06
C THR A 31 5.37 -10.64 -20.56
N GLY A 32 6.38 -11.04 -19.77
CA GLY A 32 7.80 -10.81 -20.09
C GLY A 32 8.19 -9.32 -20.17
N SER A 33 7.31 -8.42 -19.74
CA SER A 33 7.47 -6.98 -19.93
C SER A 33 7.97 -6.31 -18.66
N SER A 34 9.26 -5.97 -18.65
CA SER A 34 9.92 -5.28 -17.52
C SER A 34 9.44 -3.84 -17.32
N SER A 35 8.73 -3.25 -18.30
CA SER A 35 8.18 -1.88 -18.21
C SER A 35 7.15 -1.71 -17.09
N ILE A 36 6.58 -2.82 -16.57
CA ILE A 36 5.65 -2.79 -15.44
C ILE A 36 6.30 -2.20 -14.18
N TRP A 37 7.61 -2.39 -14.01
CA TRP A 37 8.35 -1.91 -12.84
C TRP A 37 8.43 -0.39 -12.77
N LEU A 38 8.42 0.31 -13.91
CA LEU A 38 8.44 1.77 -13.97
C LEU A 38 7.19 2.39 -13.35
N TRP A 39 6.04 1.75 -13.54
CA TRP A 39 4.75 2.28 -13.11
C TRP A 39 4.27 1.68 -11.79
N SER A 40 4.69 0.45 -11.49
CA SER A 40 4.34 -0.29 -10.29
C SER A 40 4.72 0.42 -8.99
N ILE A 41 5.98 0.84 -8.87
CA ILE A 41 6.49 1.43 -7.62
C ILE A 41 5.75 2.73 -7.29
N PRO A 42 5.61 3.70 -8.22
CA PRO A 42 4.83 4.91 -7.95
C PRO A 42 3.35 4.62 -7.70
N PHE A 43 2.74 3.63 -8.38
CA PHE A 43 1.36 3.22 -8.08
C PHE A 43 1.23 2.63 -6.68
N GLY A 44 2.13 1.73 -6.28
CA GLY A 44 2.14 1.11 -4.96
C GLY A 44 2.29 2.13 -3.84
N LEU A 45 3.16 3.13 -4.05
CA LEU A 45 3.33 4.28 -3.16
C LEU A 45 2.03 5.08 -3.02
N ALA A 46 1.42 5.49 -4.14
CA ALA A 46 0.22 6.32 -4.14
C ALA A 46 -0.98 5.60 -3.51
N VAL A 47 -1.21 4.34 -3.90
CA VAL A 47 -2.32 3.53 -3.37
C VAL A 47 -2.09 3.19 -1.91
N GLY A 48 -0.86 2.81 -1.51
CA GLY A 48 -0.51 2.52 -0.12
C GLY A 48 -0.70 3.73 0.79
N LEU A 49 -0.26 4.91 0.35
CA LEU A 49 -0.51 6.16 1.07
C LEU A 49 -1.99 6.47 1.20
N ALA A 50 -2.77 6.34 0.12
CA ALA A 50 -4.20 6.60 0.14
C ALA A 50 -4.94 5.68 1.12
N ILE A 51 -4.59 4.39 1.15
CA ILE A 51 -5.15 3.42 2.09
C ILE A 51 -4.75 3.76 3.53
N GLY A 52 -3.47 4.03 3.77
CA GLY A 52 -2.98 4.39 5.11
C GLY A 52 -3.61 5.68 5.65
N ALA A 53 -3.72 6.71 4.82
CA ALA A 53 -4.35 7.97 5.18
C ALA A 53 -5.88 7.82 5.37
N GLY A 54 -6.55 7.08 4.50
CA GLY A 54 -7.98 6.81 4.61
C GLY A 54 -8.34 6.00 5.86
N TYR A 55 -7.50 5.03 6.24
CA TYR A 55 -7.68 4.26 7.46
C TYR A 55 -7.48 5.13 8.71
N GLN A 56 -6.45 5.99 8.72
CA GLN A 56 -6.19 6.93 9.81
C GLN A 56 -7.34 7.93 9.98
N ALA A 57 -7.87 8.47 8.87
CA ALA A 57 -9.00 9.39 8.87
C ALA A 57 -10.30 8.74 9.38
N ASN A 58 -10.55 7.47 9.04
CA ASN A 58 -11.71 6.74 9.55
C ASN A 58 -11.60 6.43 11.05
N HIS A 59 -10.41 6.02 11.52
CA HIS A 59 -10.18 5.74 12.94
C HIS A 59 -10.40 6.98 13.81
N GLU A 60 -9.89 8.14 13.39
CA GLU A 60 -10.13 9.42 14.08
C GLU A 60 -11.62 9.77 14.15
N LYS A 61 -12.40 9.40 13.13
CA LYS A 61 -13.84 9.68 13.07
C LYS A 61 -14.66 8.77 13.98
N THR A 62 -14.29 7.50 14.14
CA THR A 62 -14.94 6.57 15.10
C THR A 62 -14.59 6.83 16.55
N GLU A 63 -13.45 7.43 16.86
CA GLU A 63 -13.08 7.75 18.26
C GLU A 63 -13.78 9.02 18.78
N LYS A 64 -14.32 9.84 17.87
CA LYS A 64 -15.06 11.08 18.18
C LYS A 64 -16.59 10.90 18.26
N LEU A 65 -17.10 9.68 18.13
CA LEU A 65 -18.52 9.30 18.27
C LEU A 65 -18.71 8.49 19.56
#